data_AF-A0A6L9QCE0-F1
#
_entry.id   AF-A0A6L9QCE0-F1
#
_cell.length_a   1.000
_cell.length_b   1.000
_cell.length_c   1.000
_cell.angle_alpha   90.00
_cell.angle_beta   90.00
_cell.angle_gamma   90.00
#
_symmetry.space_group_name_H-M   'P 1'
#
loop_
_entity.id
_entity.type
_entity.pdbx_description
1 polymer ?
#
loop_
_entity_poly.entity_id
_entity_poly.type
_entity_poly.pdbx_seq_one_letter_code
_entity_poly.pdbx_strand_id
1 'polypeptide(L)'
;DLREVAALTGLTPAGVVAAHTGTPWRVAFTGFAPGFGYLEGGDPRLDVPRRAVPRVRVPAGAVGLAGRYSGVYPVESPGGWRLIGRTEAVLWDLDRDPPALLRPGISVRFVEREP
;
A
#
# COMPACT_ATOMS: atom_id res chain seq x y z
N ASP A 1 -4.65 10.72 -2.48
CA ASP A 1 -5.93 10.16 -2.98
C ASP A 1 -6.88 9.72 -1.89
N LEU A 2 -6.53 9.84 -0.61
CA LEU A 2 -7.37 9.41 0.51
C LEU A 2 -8.84 9.88 0.43
N ARG A 3 -9.09 11.15 0.07
CA ARG A 3 -10.46 11.68 -0.10
C ARG A 3 -11.22 11.04 -1.27
N GLU A 4 -10.53 10.69 -2.36
CA GLU A 4 -11.15 10.00 -3.50
C GLU A 4 -11.51 8.55 -3.12
N VAL A 5 -10.61 7.86 -2.41
CA VAL A 5 -10.87 6.51 -1.90
C VAL A 5 -12.06 6.51 -0.94
N ALA A 6 -12.12 7.50 -0.05
CA ALA A 6 -13.26 7.72 0.85
C ALA A 6 -14.58 7.84 0.06
N ALA A 7 -14.62 8.66 -0.99
CA ALA A 7 -15.78 8.79 -1.86
C ALA A 7 -16.15 7.49 -2.60
N LEU A 8 -15.16 6.76 -3.13
CA LEU A 8 -15.39 5.49 -3.85
C LEU A 8 -15.92 4.36 -2.95
N THR A 9 -15.59 4.41 -1.66
CA THR A 9 -15.92 3.36 -0.68
C THR A 9 -17.12 3.72 0.20
N GLY A 10 -17.62 4.96 0.11
CA GLY A 10 -18.66 5.48 1.01
C GLY A 10 -18.16 5.70 2.45
N LEU A 11 -16.85 5.71 2.66
CA LEU A 11 -16.23 5.94 3.97
C LEU A 11 -15.82 7.42 4.12
N THR A 12 -15.52 7.83 5.36
CA THR A 12 -14.78 9.07 5.59
C THR A 12 -13.27 8.82 5.39
N PRO A 13 -12.42 9.85 5.20
CA PRO A 13 -10.97 9.69 5.18
C PRO A 13 -10.44 8.93 6.41
N ALA A 14 -10.93 9.26 7.60
CA ALA A 14 -10.61 8.54 8.83
C ALA A 14 -11.11 7.08 8.80
N GLY A 15 -12.30 6.83 8.24
CA GLY A 15 -12.82 5.48 8.03
C GLY A 15 -11.94 4.63 7.10
N VAL A 16 -11.36 5.22 6.05
CA VAL A 16 -10.40 4.53 5.17
C VAL A 16 -9.13 4.16 5.94
N VAL A 17 -8.59 5.09 6.74
CA VAL A 17 -7.39 4.82 7.56
C VAL A 17 -7.69 3.72 8.59
N ALA A 18 -8.83 3.80 9.28
CA ALA A 18 -9.26 2.79 10.25
C ALA A 18 -9.46 1.41 9.60
N ALA A 19 -10.07 1.34 8.42
CA ALA A 19 -10.22 0.08 7.68
C ALA A 19 -8.85 -0.49 7.24
N HIS A 20 -7.93 0.36 6.78
CA HIS A 20 -6.63 -0.06 6.27
C HIS A 20 -5.69 -0.57 7.37
N THR A 21 -5.77 0.03 8.56
CA THR A 21 -4.94 -0.29 9.72
C THR A 21 -5.56 -1.35 10.65
N GLY A 22 -6.89 -1.47 10.67
CA GLY A 22 -7.64 -2.39 11.54
C GLY A 22 -7.49 -3.86 11.17
N THR A 23 -7.43 -4.17 9.88
CA THR A 23 -7.31 -5.55 9.36
C THR A 23 -5.90 -5.82 8.85
N PRO A 24 -5.20 -6.86 9.36
CA PRO A 24 -3.90 -7.25 8.83
C PRO A 24 -4.00 -7.67 7.36
N TRP A 25 -2.95 -7.34 6.62
CA TRP A 25 -2.75 -7.80 5.25
C TRP A 25 -1.80 -8.99 5.22
N ARG A 26 -1.76 -9.71 4.10
CA ARG A 26 -0.77 -10.75 3.82
C ARG A 26 -0.08 -10.45 2.51
N VAL A 27 1.23 -10.63 2.45
CA VAL A 27 1.97 -10.54 1.18
C VAL A 27 1.58 -11.74 0.31
N ALA A 28 0.82 -11.49 -0.75
CA ALA A 28 0.40 -12.52 -1.70
C ALA A 28 1.57 -12.93 -2.61
N PHE A 29 2.24 -11.95 -3.18
CA PHE A 29 3.38 -12.12 -4.07
C PHE A 29 4.23 -10.84 -4.11
N THR A 30 5.46 -10.97 -4.59
CA THR A 30 6.41 -9.86 -4.81
C THR A 30 6.69 -9.71 -6.30
N GLY A 31 6.92 -8.48 -6.77
CA GLY A 31 7.15 -8.18 -8.19
C GLY A 31 7.20 -6.68 -8.42
N PHE A 32 7.15 -6.22 -9.68
CA PHE A 32 7.23 -4.79 -10.08
C PHE A 32 8.59 -4.12 -9.83
N ALA A 33 9.10 -4.12 -8.60
CA ALA A 33 10.41 -3.60 -8.21
C ALA A 33 10.94 -4.35 -6.97
N PRO A 34 12.27 -4.38 -6.74
CA PRO A 34 12.84 -4.94 -5.51
C PRO A 34 12.18 -4.35 -4.25
N GLY A 35 11.64 -5.21 -3.39
CA GLY A 35 10.95 -4.83 -2.15
C GLY A 35 9.45 -4.50 -2.30
N PHE A 36 8.88 -4.46 -3.50
CA PHE A 36 7.44 -4.25 -3.66
C PHE A 36 6.67 -5.56 -3.43
N GLY A 37 5.83 -5.57 -2.39
CA GLY A 37 4.93 -6.66 -2.06
C GLY A 37 3.47 -6.29 -2.33
N TYR A 38 2.75 -7.17 -3.04
CA TYR A 38 1.31 -7.06 -3.21
C TYR A 38 0.62 -7.67 -1.99
N LEU A 39 -0.13 -6.84 -1.27
CA LEU A 39 -0.77 -7.18 -0.02
C LEU A 39 -2.25 -7.47 -0.25
N GLU A 40 -2.75 -8.61 0.24
CA GLU A 40 -4.15 -9.01 0.12
C GLU A 40 -4.77 -9.30 1.49
N GLY A 41 -6.08 -9.61 1.51
CA GLY A 41 -6.77 -10.11 2.69
C GLY A 41 -7.14 -9.05 3.74
N GLY A 42 -6.83 -7.77 3.47
CA GLY A 42 -7.25 -6.65 4.30
C GLY A 42 -8.77 -6.43 4.26
N ASP A 43 -9.21 -5.21 4.61
CA ASP A 43 -10.64 -4.89 4.67
C ASP A 43 -11.27 -4.88 3.26
N PRO A 44 -12.31 -5.70 2.99
CA PRO A 44 -12.92 -5.80 1.66
C PRO A 44 -13.60 -4.51 1.20
N ARG A 45 -13.91 -3.58 2.13
CA ARG A 45 -14.44 -2.24 1.77
C ARG A 45 -13.43 -1.40 1.01
N LEU A 46 -12.14 -1.76 1.02
CA LEU A 46 -11.06 -1.03 0.36
C LEU A 46 -10.77 -1.53 -1.07
N ASP A 47 -11.65 -2.33 -1.66
CA ASP A 47 -11.57 -2.70 -3.08
C ASP A 47 -11.91 -1.49 -3.96
N VAL A 48 -10.87 -0.81 -4.47
CA VAL A 48 -11.02 0.41 -5.28
C VAL A 48 -10.26 0.33 -6.59
N PRO A 49 -10.81 0.82 -7.71
CA PRO A 49 -10.13 0.76 -8.99
C PRO A 49 -8.88 1.64 -9.00
N ARG A 50 -7.91 1.24 -9.85
CA ARG A 50 -6.76 2.08 -10.20
C ARG A 50 -7.24 3.43 -10.76
N ARG A 51 -6.35 4.42 -10.75
CA ARG A 51 -6.56 5.66 -11.50
C ARG A 51 -6.65 5.34 -12.99
N ALA A 52 -7.56 6.02 -13.69
CA ALA A 52 -7.69 5.90 -15.14
C ALA A 52 -6.40 6.35 -15.86
N VAL A 53 -5.78 7.43 -15.36
CA VAL A 53 -4.48 7.92 -15.83
C VAL A 53 -3.43 7.70 -14.74
N PRO A 54 -2.38 6.90 -14.99
CA PRO A 54 -1.32 6.69 -14.01
C PRO A 54 -0.51 7.97 -13.78
N ARG A 55 0.08 8.10 -12.59
CA ARG A 55 1.08 9.14 -12.34
C ARG A 55 2.37 8.76 -13.02
N VAL A 56 3.04 9.75 -13.60
CA VAL A 56 4.41 9.61 -14.10
C VAL A 56 5.39 9.37 -12.93
N ARG A 57 5.08 9.93 -11.76
CA ARG A 57 5.94 9.87 -10.57
C ARG A 57 5.11 9.62 -9.31
N VAL A 58 5.40 8.52 -8.63
CA VAL A 58 4.93 8.17 -7.28
C VAL A 58 6.16 8.10 -6.38
N PRO A 59 6.19 8.82 -5.25
CA PRO A 59 7.38 8.84 -4.39
C PRO A 59 7.60 7.50 -3.69
N ALA A 60 8.86 7.21 -3.36
CA ALA A 60 9.22 6.09 -2.50
C ALA A 60 8.50 6.21 -1.14
N GLY A 61 8.15 5.06 -0.55
CA GLY A 61 7.38 4.97 0.68
C GLY A 61 5.89 5.23 0.53
N ALA A 62 5.39 5.59 -0.67
CA ALA A 62 3.95 5.80 -0.86
C ALA A 62 3.16 4.50 -0.61
N VAL A 63 2.09 4.61 0.17
CA VAL A 63 1.15 3.51 0.43
C VAL A 63 -0.04 3.65 -0.51
N GLY A 64 -0.39 2.57 -1.22
CA GLY A 64 -1.44 2.60 -2.23
C GLY A 64 -2.48 1.49 -2.11
N LEU A 65 -3.60 1.69 -2.80
CA LEU A 65 -4.66 0.72 -3.04
C LEU A 65 -4.94 0.55 -4.54
N ALA A 66 -5.20 -0.67 -4.97
CA ALA A 66 -5.65 -1.01 -6.32
C ALA A 66 -6.34 -2.39 -6.37
N GLY A 67 -7.62 -2.40 -6.70
CA GLY A 67 -8.49 -3.55 -6.50
C GLY A 67 -8.47 -3.98 -5.03
N ARG A 68 -8.54 -5.29 -4.79
CA ARG A 68 -8.34 -5.94 -3.48
C ARG A 68 -6.93 -5.81 -2.87
N TYR A 69 -6.00 -5.13 -3.53
CA TYR A 69 -4.60 -5.08 -3.10
C TYR A 69 -4.21 -3.76 -2.42
N SER A 70 -3.36 -3.88 -1.41
CA SER A 70 -2.53 -2.79 -0.90
C SER A 70 -1.04 -3.08 -1.12
N GLY A 71 -0.17 -2.12 -0.81
CA GLY A 71 1.24 -2.17 -1.18
C GLY A 71 1.93 -0.84 -0.92
N VAL A 72 3.26 -0.90 -0.88
CA VAL A 72 4.13 0.25 -0.62
C VAL A 72 5.16 0.33 -1.73
N TYR A 73 5.32 1.51 -2.32
CA TYR A 73 6.30 1.77 -3.37
C TYR A 73 7.71 1.82 -2.77
N PRO A 74 8.64 0.90 -3.09
CA PRO A 74 9.98 0.88 -2.49
C PRO A 74 10.88 2.00 -3.04
N VAL A 75 10.61 2.45 -4.27
CA VAL A 75 11.39 3.47 -4.99
C VAL A 75 10.44 4.41 -5.73
N GLU A 76 10.95 5.54 -6.17
CA GLU A 76 10.19 6.44 -7.04
C GLU A 76 9.93 5.77 -8.40
N SER A 77 8.67 5.69 -8.82
CA SER A 77 8.28 5.05 -10.08
C SER A 77 6.96 5.58 -10.62
N PRO A 78 6.62 5.37 -11.91
CA PRO A 78 5.26 5.55 -12.39
C PRO A 78 4.27 4.62 -11.68
N GLY A 79 3.02 5.04 -11.50
CA GLY A 79 2.05 4.24 -10.75
C GLY A 79 0.60 4.72 -10.87
N GLY A 80 -0.32 3.77 -11.01
CA GLY A 80 -1.76 4.04 -11.11
C GLY A 80 -2.55 3.74 -9.83
N TRP A 81 -1.88 3.41 -8.73
CA TRP A 81 -2.57 3.10 -7.49
C TRP A 81 -3.09 4.35 -6.80
N ARG A 82 -4.17 4.21 -6.02
CA ARG A 82 -4.74 5.30 -5.23
C ARG A 82 -3.90 5.46 -3.97
N LEU A 83 -3.19 6.58 -3.85
CA LEU A 83 -2.25 6.82 -2.75
C LEU A 83 -3.00 7.31 -1.50
N ILE A 84 -2.87 6.58 -0.39
CA ILE A 84 -3.61 6.86 0.87
C ILE A 84 -2.72 7.29 2.03
N GLY A 85 -1.40 7.11 1.93
CA GLY A 85 -0.45 7.48 2.97
C GLY A 85 0.99 7.31 2.51
N ARG A 86 1.93 7.42 3.45
CA ARG A 86 3.36 7.18 3.24
C ARG A 86 3.98 6.51 4.47
N THR A 87 5.09 5.82 4.28
CA THR A 87 5.91 5.23 5.35
C THR A 87 7.38 5.52 5.08
N GLU A 88 8.17 5.53 6.15
CA GLU A 88 9.64 5.63 6.11
C GLU A 88 10.31 4.26 6.18
N ALA A 89 9.52 3.17 6.25
CA ALA A 89 10.04 1.82 6.29
C ALA A 89 10.84 1.47 5.01
N VAL A 90 12.07 1.00 5.20
CA VAL A 90 12.95 0.54 4.13
C VAL A 90 12.54 -0.86 3.67
N LEU A 91 11.88 -0.96 2.52
CA LEU A 91 11.33 -2.23 2.02
C LEU A 91 12.37 -3.16 1.39
N TRP A 92 13.48 -2.60 0.91
CA TRP A 92 14.59 -3.32 0.30
C TRP A 92 15.91 -2.76 0.83
N ASP A 93 16.76 -3.64 1.34
CA ASP A 93 18.05 -3.30 1.93
C ASP A 93 19.02 -4.45 1.69
N LEU A 94 20.16 -4.21 1.02
CA LEU A 94 21.13 -5.26 0.70
C LEU A 94 21.92 -5.74 1.92
N ASP A 95 21.98 -4.93 2.97
CA ASP A 95 22.72 -5.26 4.20
C ASP A 95 21.82 -6.01 5.21
N ARG A 96 20.53 -6.18 4.90
CA ARG A 96 19.56 -6.95 5.70
C ARG A 96 19.44 -8.38 5.20
N ASP A 97 19.37 -9.36 6.10
CA ASP A 97 19.02 -10.76 5.78
C ASP A 97 17.62 -11.13 6.34
N PRO A 98 16.61 -11.34 5.48
CA PRO A 98 16.64 -11.23 4.02
C PRO A 98 16.48 -9.78 3.53
N PRO A 99 16.95 -9.45 2.30
CA PRO A 99 16.93 -8.07 1.81
C PRO A 99 15.55 -7.44 1.72
N ALA A 100 14.54 -8.24 1.40
CA ALA A 100 13.16 -7.80 1.33
C ALA A 100 12.47 -7.83 2.70
N LEU A 101 11.95 -6.67 3.13
CA LEU A 101 11.07 -6.58 4.29
C LEU A 101 9.76 -7.34 4.02
N LEU A 102 9.22 -7.21 2.81
CA LEU A 102 7.98 -7.84 2.37
C LEU A 102 8.28 -9.12 1.59
N ARG A 103 7.93 -10.28 2.16
CA ARG A 103 8.13 -11.60 1.56
C ARG A 103 6.79 -12.35 1.45
N PRO A 104 6.56 -13.14 0.40
CA PRO A 104 5.32 -13.91 0.27
C PRO A 104 5.00 -14.71 1.55
N GLY A 105 3.74 -14.66 1.96
CA GLY A 105 3.24 -15.35 3.15
C GLY A 105 3.33 -14.58 4.47
N ILE A 106 4.12 -13.49 4.57
CA ILE A 106 4.18 -12.72 5.82
C ILE A 106 2.92 -11.86 6.01
N SER A 107 2.52 -11.68 7.27
CA SER A 107 1.45 -10.75 7.63
C SER A 107 2.01 -9.35 7.87
N VAL A 108 1.28 -8.33 7.43
CA VAL A 108 1.64 -6.91 7.52
C VAL A 108 0.47 -6.17 8.17
N ARG A 109 0.74 -5.44 9.26
CA ARG A 109 -0.22 -4.51 9.85
C ARG A 109 0.32 -3.09 9.69
N PHE A 110 -0.50 -2.23 9.08
CA PHE A 110 -0.23 -0.79 9.06
C PHE A 110 -0.67 -0.17 10.38
N VAL A 111 0.09 0.81 10.84
CA VAL A 111 -0.25 1.61 12.01
C VAL A 111 -0.26 3.07 11.60
N GLU A 112 -1.31 3.79 11.96
CA GLU A 112 -1.33 5.24 11.84
C GLU A 112 -0.31 5.82 12.83
N ARG A 113 0.52 6.75 12.35
CA ARG A 113 1.46 7.50 13.17
C ARG A 113 1.02 8.95 13.15
N GLU A 114 0.89 9.54 14.34
CA GLU A 114 0.79 10.98 14.46
C GLU A 114 2.09 11.62 13.92
N PRO A 115 1.99 12.81 13.29
CA PRO A 115 3.13 13.49 12.68
C PRO A 115 4.24 13.88 13.66
#